data_AF-X1MVW3-F1
#
_entry.id   AF-X1MVW3-F1
#
_cell.length_a   1.000
_cell.length_b   1.000
_cell.length_c   1.000
_cell.angle_alpha   90.00
_cell.angle_beta   90.00
_cell.angle_gamma   90.00
#
_symmetry.space_group_name_H-M   'P 1'
#
loop_
_entity.id
_entity.type
_entity.pdbx_description
1 polymer ?
#
loop_
_entity_poly.entity_id
_entity_poly.type
_entity_poly.pdbx_seq_one_letter_code
_entity_poly.pdbx_strand_id
1 'polypeptide(L)'
;GRRILAEDPDSPGSLGIAISEALEDAFAHDDTKYSIGSVVNHVLLHQTVNGLEARKLMMEKADAYPDIIVGCIGGGSNFAGLYLPFVKDKIDGTKPDLRIINVEPASCPTMTKGPYTWDYGDVAGLAPIILMNTLGHTFIPSPIHAGGLRYHGMAPIICHLHKLGLVEARAEHQMATFEAGVTFARTEGIISAPEPNHAIKVVIDEALKCRESGESKTILLAHSGHGHFDMAAYDAYLSGKLEDYEYPEEKVKEALAH
;
A
#
# COMPACT_ATOMS: atom_id res chain seq x y z
N GLY A 1 17.18 -17.92 -1.34
CA GLY A 1 18.52 -17.34 -1.08
C GLY A 1 19.62 -17.86 -1.97
N ARG A 2 20.17 -19.07 -1.71
CA ARG A 2 21.40 -19.55 -2.37
C ARG A 2 21.37 -19.51 -3.91
N ARG A 3 20.26 -19.90 -4.53
CA ARG A 3 20.09 -19.83 -6.00
C ARG A 3 20.18 -18.38 -6.49
N ILE A 4 19.44 -17.47 -5.86
CA ILE A 4 19.40 -16.05 -6.23
C ILE A 4 20.78 -15.42 -6.14
N LEU A 5 21.53 -15.67 -5.05
CA LEU A 5 22.90 -15.14 -4.90
C LEU A 5 23.91 -15.76 -5.87
N ALA A 6 23.66 -16.98 -6.36
CA ALA A 6 24.50 -17.59 -7.38
C ALA A 6 24.28 -16.95 -8.77
N GLU A 7 23.06 -16.46 -9.04
CA GLU A 7 22.68 -15.78 -10.27
C GLU A 7 23.02 -14.28 -10.23
N ASP A 8 22.79 -13.63 -9.10
CA ASP A 8 23.08 -12.21 -8.82
C ASP A 8 23.67 -12.04 -7.41
N PRO A 9 25.01 -12.03 -7.27
CA PRO A 9 25.69 -11.87 -5.99
C PRO A 9 25.40 -10.55 -5.27
N ASP A 10 25.00 -9.51 -6.01
CA ASP A 10 24.71 -8.17 -5.49
C ASP A 10 23.21 -7.93 -5.34
N SER A 11 22.39 -9.00 -5.39
CA SER A 11 20.93 -8.90 -5.31
C SER A 11 20.50 -8.16 -4.04
N PRO A 12 19.70 -7.08 -4.15
CA PRO A 12 19.19 -6.35 -3.00
C PRO A 12 18.07 -7.11 -2.27
N GLY A 13 17.61 -8.25 -2.84
CA GLY A 13 16.45 -8.99 -2.37
C GLY A 13 15.11 -8.35 -2.75
N SER A 14 14.02 -9.06 -2.46
CA SER A 14 12.66 -8.57 -2.60
C SER A 14 11.78 -9.21 -1.52
N LEU A 15 10.57 -8.66 -1.31
CA LEU A 15 9.65 -9.25 -0.34
C LEU A 15 9.24 -10.67 -0.77
N GLY A 16 9.07 -10.91 -2.07
CA GLY A 16 8.77 -12.23 -2.60
C GLY A 16 9.88 -13.25 -2.34
N ILE A 17 11.17 -12.85 -2.40
CA ILE A 17 12.31 -13.71 -2.03
C ILE A 17 12.24 -14.08 -0.56
N ALA A 18 12.00 -13.09 0.32
CA ALA A 18 11.90 -13.31 1.75
C ALA A 18 10.73 -14.25 2.13
N ILE A 19 9.59 -14.13 1.45
CA ILE A 19 8.45 -15.04 1.62
C ILE A 19 8.84 -16.46 1.23
N SER A 20 9.49 -16.64 0.08
CA SER A 20 9.93 -17.97 -0.36
C SER A 20 10.89 -18.62 0.64
N GLU A 21 11.89 -17.88 1.14
CA GLU A 21 12.83 -18.43 2.11
C GLU A 21 12.17 -18.76 3.45
N ALA A 22 11.23 -17.93 3.91
CA ALA A 22 10.47 -18.21 5.13
C ALA A 22 9.55 -19.44 4.98
N LEU A 23 8.95 -19.64 3.82
CA LEU A 23 8.15 -20.84 3.52
C LEU A 23 9.04 -22.09 3.45
N GLU A 24 10.16 -22.02 2.74
CA GLU A 24 11.13 -23.13 2.66
C GLU A 24 11.62 -23.54 4.06
N ASP A 25 11.99 -22.58 4.91
CA ASP A 25 12.44 -22.85 6.27
C ASP A 25 11.32 -23.42 7.15
N ALA A 26 10.12 -22.83 7.11
CA ALA A 26 8.99 -23.32 7.89
C ALA A 26 8.56 -24.75 7.48
N PHE A 27 8.66 -25.10 6.19
CA PHE A 27 8.34 -26.46 5.72
C PHE A 27 9.39 -27.51 6.11
N ALA A 28 10.62 -27.09 6.48
CA ALA A 28 11.65 -28.00 6.96
C ALA A 28 11.45 -28.42 8.43
N HIS A 29 10.51 -27.80 9.16
CA HIS A 29 10.32 -27.99 10.59
C HIS A 29 8.86 -28.34 10.94
N ASP A 30 8.63 -29.52 11.51
CA ASP A 30 7.27 -29.99 11.86
C ASP A 30 6.57 -29.13 12.93
N ASP A 31 7.35 -28.51 13.81
CA ASP A 31 6.91 -27.67 14.94
C ASP A 31 6.69 -26.20 14.59
N THR A 32 6.96 -25.81 13.33
CA THR A 32 6.92 -24.42 12.88
C THR A 32 5.74 -24.18 11.93
N LYS A 33 5.22 -22.95 11.94
CA LYS A 33 4.16 -22.49 11.03
C LYS A 33 4.51 -21.10 10.51
N TYR A 34 4.29 -20.89 9.22
CA TYR A 34 4.43 -19.58 8.59
C TYR A 34 3.18 -18.72 8.83
N SER A 35 3.39 -17.49 9.31
CA SER A 35 2.32 -16.51 9.51
C SER A 35 2.34 -15.47 8.39
N ILE A 36 1.38 -15.56 7.48
CA ILE A 36 1.26 -14.62 6.37
C ILE A 36 0.78 -13.24 6.84
N GLY A 37 1.47 -12.18 6.43
CA GLY A 37 1.29 -10.83 7.00
C GLY A 37 0.42 -9.86 6.20
N SER A 38 -0.03 -10.20 4.99
CA SER A 38 -0.83 -9.30 4.14
C SER A 38 -1.54 -10.03 2.99
N VAL A 39 -2.21 -9.27 2.11
CA VAL A 39 -2.82 -9.68 0.81
C VAL A 39 -4.04 -10.59 0.93
N VAL A 40 -3.96 -11.61 1.78
CA VAL A 40 -5.00 -12.63 1.90
C VAL A 40 -6.18 -12.16 2.75
N ASN A 41 -7.37 -12.64 2.38
CA ASN A 41 -8.64 -12.16 2.92
C ASN A 41 -8.72 -12.20 4.45
N HIS A 42 -8.14 -13.23 5.11
CA HIS A 42 -8.21 -13.32 6.57
C HIS A 42 -7.37 -12.24 7.27
N VAL A 43 -6.25 -11.80 6.69
CA VAL A 43 -5.47 -10.68 7.24
C VAL A 43 -6.24 -9.38 7.11
N LEU A 44 -6.88 -9.15 5.96
CA LEU A 44 -7.75 -7.99 5.76
C LEU A 44 -8.93 -8.00 6.74
N LEU A 45 -9.54 -9.18 6.95
CA LEU A 45 -10.59 -9.37 7.95
C LEU A 45 -10.11 -9.00 9.36
N HIS A 46 -8.94 -9.48 9.78
CA HIS A 46 -8.38 -9.14 11.10
C HIS A 46 -8.16 -7.63 11.24
N GLN A 47 -7.72 -6.96 10.18
CA GLN A 47 -7.51 -5.51 10.17
C GLN A 47 -8.82 -4.70 10.16
N THR A 48 -10.00 -5.33 9.96
CA THR A 48 -11.29 -4.60 9.98
C THR A 48 -11.62 -3.96 11.31
N VAL A 49 -10.95 -4.37 12.40
CA VAL A 49 -11.05 -3.70 13.69
C VAL A 49 -10.79 -2.19 13.57
N ASN A 50 -9.84 -1.77 12.73
CA ASN A 50 -9.51 -0.36 12.50
C ASN A 50 -10.72 0.41 11.93
N GLY A 51 -11.39 -0.16 10.93
CA GLY A 51 -12.56 0.46 10.31
C GLY A 51 -13.79 0.44 11.21
N LEU A 52 -13.99 -0.63 11.98
CA LEU A 52 -15.09 -0.72 12.95
C LEU A 52 -14.94 0.32 14.07
N GLU A 53 -13.73 0.47 14.61
CA GLU A 53 -13.42 1.49 15.62
C GLU A 53 -13.52 2.90 15.04
N ALA A 54 -12.98 3.15 13.84
CA ALA A 54 -13.08 4.45 13.17
C ALA A 54 -14.53 4.85 12.92
N ARG A 55 -15.38 3.95 12.39
CA ARG A 55 -16.82 4.21 12.20
C ARG A 55 -17.48 4.63 13.52
N LYS A 56 -17.23 3.89 14.58
CA LYS A 56 -17.78 4.17 15.91
C LYS A 56 -17.34 5.55 16.41
N LEU A 57 -16.03 5.84 16.38
CA LEU A 57 -15.48 7.10 16.86
C LEU A 57 -15.96 8.30 16.03
N MET A 58 -16.09 8.17 14.72
CA MET A 58 -16.60 9.25 13.87
C MET A 58 -18.05 9.60 14.20
N MET A 59 -18.91 8.60 14.43
CA MET A 59 -20.30 8.84 14.81
C MET A 59 -20.42 9.36 16.24
N GLU A 60 -19.68 8.79 17.20
CA GLU A 60 -19.83 9.12 18.63
C GLU A 60 -19.10 10.39 19.06
N LYS A 61 -17.96 10.72 18.44
CA LYS A 61 -17.09 11.82 18.88
C LYS A 61 -17.00 12.99 17.90
N ALA A 62 -17.16 12.73 16.61
CA ALA A 62 -17.02 13.76 15.58
C ALA A 62 -18.35 14.19 14.95
N ASP A 63 -19.45 13.46 15.22
CA ASP A 63 -20.74 13.62 14.54
C ASP A 63 -20.59 13.77 13.01
N ALA A 64 -19.72 12.93 12.44
CA ALA A 64 -19.29 13.04 11.04
C ALA A 64 -19.25 11.69 10.34
N TYR A 65 -19.35 11.73 9.01
CA TYR A 65 -19.11 10.59 8.13
C TYR A 65 -18.15 11.05 7.02
N PRO A 66 -17.18 10.23 6.60
CA PRO A 66 -16.20 10.69 5.61
C PRO A 66 -16.85 10.87 4.23
N ASP A 67 -16.46 11.92 3.53
CA ASP A 67 -16.70 12.07 2.09
C ASP A 67 -15.58 11.39 1.29
N ILE A 68 -14.37 11.39 1.85
CA ILE A 68 -13.17 10.80 1.26
C ILE A 68 -12.42 9.98 2.32
N ILE A 69 -12.03 8.76 1.99
CA ILE A 69 -11.12 7.94 2.79
C ILE A 69 -9.84 7.72 1.98
N VAL A 70 -8.68 8.02 2.56
CA VAL A 70 -7.39 7.93 1.87
C VAL A 70 -6.42 7.07 2.67
N GLY A 71 -5.70 6.18 2.01
CA GLY A 71 -4.71 5.34 2.67
C GLY A 71 -3.71 4.73 1.70
N CYS A 72 -2.52 4.42 2.22
CA CYS A 72 -1.46 3.82 1.44
C CYS A 72 -1.65 2.31 1.28
N ILE A 73 -1.22 1.74 0.16
CA ILE A 73 -1.34 0.31 -0.15
C ILE A 73 0.02 -0.28 -0.56
N GLY A 74 0.44 -1.31 0.19
CA GLY A 74 1.50 -2.24 -0.21
C GLY A 74 0.83 -3.52 -0.71
N GLY A 75 0.62 -4.50 0.18
CA GLY A 75 -0.36 -5.57 -0.05
C GLY A 75 -1.82 -5.20 0.27
N GLY A 76 -2.02 -4.01 0.84
CA GLY A 76 -3.34 -3.39 1.05
C GLY A 76 -4.06 -3.69 2.37
N SER A 77 -3.50 -4.56 3.23
CA SER A 77 -4.19 -5.03 4.45
C SER A 77 -4.63 -3.93 5.43
N ASN A 78 -3.73 -3.00 5.76
CA ASN A 78 -4.03 -1.88 6.67
C ASN A 78 -5.20 -1.03 6.15
N PHE A 79 -5.10 -0.55 4.91
CA PHE A 79 -6.08 0.39 4.39
C PHE A 79 -7.43 -0.28 4.12
N ALA A 80 -7.44 -1.50 3.57
CA ALA A 80 -8.65 -2.28 3.43
C ALA A 80 -9.30 -2.58 4.78
N GLY A 81 -8.52 -2.89 5.82
CA GLY A 81 -9.05 -3.00 7.18
C GLY A 81 -9.79 -1.75 7.64
N LEU A 82 -9.30 -0.56 7.29
CA LEU A 82 -10.00 0.69 7.59
C LEU A 82 -11.26 0.88 6.75
N TYR A 83 -11.17 0.77 5.41
CA TYR A 83 -12.27 1.19 4.54
C TYR A 83 -13.33 0.11 4.27
N LEU A 84 -13.03 -1.20 4.43
CA LEU A 84 -13.99 -2.26 4.13
C LEU A 84 -15.28 -2.14 4.96
N PRO A 85 -15.24 -1.76 6.24
CA PRO A 85 -16.46 -1.43 6.97
C PRO A 85 -17.27 -0.27 6.34
N PHE A 86 -16.63 0.71 5.68
CA PHE A 86 -17.31 1.85 5.05
C PHE A 86 -17.78 1.58 3.63
N VAL A 87 -17.07 0.75 2.85
CA VAL A 87 -17.43 0.49 1.44
C VAL A 87 -18.80 -0.17 1.29
N LYS A 88 -19.26 -0.90 2.32
CA LYS A 88 -20.62 -1.43 2.39
C LYS A 88 -21.67 -0.35 2.17
N ASP A 89 -21.49 0.82 2.78
CA ASP A 89 -22.46 1.92 2.69
C ASP A 89 -22.51 2.53 1.28
N LYS A 90 -21.40 2.46 0.53
CA LYS A 90 -21.34 2.81 -0.89
C LYS A 90 -22.01 1.75 -1.76
N ILE A 91 -21.75 0.47 -1.51
CA ILE A 91 -22.35 -0.67 -2.24
C ILE A 91 -23.88 -0.68 -2.09
N ASP A 92 -24.38 -0.44 -0.88
CA ASP A 92 -25.81 -0.42 -0.57
C ASP A 92 -26.49 0.88 -1.02
N GLY A 93 -25.74 1.84 -1.56
CA GLY A 93 -26.27 3.11 -2.10
C GLY A 93 -26.59 4.17 -1.04
N THR A 94 -26.27 3.94 0.23
CA THR A 94 -26.48 4.92 1.32
C THR A 94 -25.48 6.06 1.31
N LYS A 95 -24.26 5.81 0.79
CA LYS A 95 -23.17 6.77 0.63
C LYS A 95 -22.55 6.62 -0.77
N PRO A 96 -23.33 6.89 -1.84
CA PRO A 96 -22.90 6.59 -3.21
C PRO A 96 -21.70 7.44 -3.64
N ASP A 97 -21.58 8.65 -3.10
CA ASP A 97 -20.51 9.61 -3.43
C ASP A 97 -19.23 9.43 -2.59
N LEU A 98 -19.20 8.44 -1.68
CA LEU A 98 -18.03 8.14 -0.86
C LEU A 98 -16.83 7.81 -1.75
N ARG A 99 -15.75 8.58 -1.65
CA ARG A 99 -14.49 8.29 -2.35
C ARG A 99 -13.55 7.51 -1.44
N ILE A 100 -12.90 6.50 -1.99
CA ILE A 100 -11.92 5.67 -1.29
C ILE A 100 -10.71 5.58 -2.19
N ILE A 101 -9.59 6.18 -1.77
CA ILE A 101 -8.41 6.38 -2.61
C ILE A 101 -7.26 5.54 -2.08
N ASN A 102 -6.90 4.48 -2.80
CA ASN A 102 -5.74 3.66 -2.52
C ASN A 102 -4.50 4.33 -3.13
N VAL A 103 -3.52 4.66 -2.30
CA VAL A 103 -2.30 5.35 -2.73
C VAL A 103 -1.10 4.42 -2.71
N GLU A 104 -0.39 4.31 -3.82
CA GLU A 104 0.78 3.46 -3.99
C GLU A 104 1.99 4.29 -4.49
N PRO A 105 3.22 3.76 -4.43
CA PRO A 105 4.37 4.49 -4.97
C PRO A 105 4.44 4.34 -6.50
N ALA A 106 4.85 5.39 -7.19
CA ALA A 106 5.14 5.35 -8.64
C ALA A 106 6.29 4.38 -8.99
N SER A 107 7.15 4.06 -8.02
CA SER A 107 8.24 3.08 -8.13
C SER A 107 7.79 1.63 -7.99
N CYS A 108 6.60 1.38 -7.42
CA CYS A 108 5.95 0.05 -7.32
C CYS A 108 4.43 0.19 -7.63
N PRO A 109 4.05 0.53 -8.87
CA PRO A 109 2.69 0.94 -9.23
C PRO A 109 1.76 -0.26 -9.53
N THR A 110 1.53 -1.11 -8.54
CA THR A 110 0.81 -2.39 -8.67
C THR A 110 -0.61 -2.23 -9.21
N MET A 111 -1.41 -1.30 -8.68
CA MET A 111 -2.81 -1.11 -9.08
C MET A 111 -2.97 -0.21 -10.30
N THR A 112 -2.10 0.79 -10.46
CA THR A 112 -2.19 1.79 -11.52
C THR A 112 -1.55 1.33 -12.83
N LYS A 113 -0.56 0.43 -12.78
CA LYS A 113 0.10 -0.13 -13.98
C LYS A 113 0.10 -1.66 -14.07
N GLY A 114 0.02 -2.37 -12.95
CA GLY A 114 0.03 -3.83 -12.95
C GLY A 114 -1.24 -4.43 -13.55
N PRO A 115 -1.16 -5.42 -14.46
CA PRO A 115 -2.34 -6.06 -15.02
C PRO A 115 -3.05 -6.94 -13.99
N TYR A 116 -4.36 -7.11 -14.19
CA TYR A 116 -5.21 -7.98 -13.37
C TYR A 116 -5.18 -9.41 -13.92
N THR A 117 -4.31 -10.25 -13.36
CA THR A 117 -4.04 -11.63 -13.84
C THR A 117 -3.77 -12.59 -12.68
N TRP A 118 -3.68 -13.88 -12.98
CA TRP A 118 -3.25 -14.90 -12.03
C TRP A 118 -1.73 -14.86 -11.88
N ASP A 119 -1.24 -14.79 -10.64
CA ASP A 119 0.19 -14.75 -10.34
C ASP A 119 0.48 -15.34 -8.95
N TYR A 120 1.75 -15.64 -8.67
CA TYR A 120 2.19 -16.22 -7.41
C TYR A 120 2.33 -15.15 -6.31
N GLY A 121 2.08 -15.55 -5.06
CA GLY A 121 2.31 -14.71 -3.88
C GLY A 121 3.78 -14.57 -3.47
N ASP A 122 4.67 -15.36 -4.06
CA ASP A 122 6.11 -15.41 -3.73
C ASP A 122 6.96 -15.71 -4.98
N VAL A 123 8.26 -15.47 -4.88
CA VAL A 123 9.19 -15.59 -6.02
C VAL A 123 9.44 -17.06 -6.40
N ALA A 124 9.37 -17.99 -5.46
CA ALA A 124 9.63 -19.42 -5.69
C ALA A 124 8.40 -20.21 -6.12
N GLY A 125 7.21 -19.59 -6.15
CA GLY A 125 5.96 -20.24 -6.53
C GLY A 125 5.47 -21.28 -5.51
N LEU A 126 5.84 -21.12 -4.24
CA LEU A 126 5.40 -21.98 -3.13
C LEU A 126 4.06 -21.53 -2.54
N ALA A 127 3.74 -20.24 -2.69
CA ALA A 127 2.47 -19.65 -2.31
C ALA A 127 1.38 -19.94 -3.36
N PRO A 128 0.10 -19.91 -2.97
CA PRO A 128 -1.00 -20.08 -3.91
C PRO A 128 -0.97 -19.05 -5.06
N ILE A 129 -1.49 -19.46 -6.23
CA ILE A 129 -1.76 -18.56 -7.34
C ILE A 129 -3.05 -17.79 -7.03
N ILE A 130 -3.00 -16.47 -7.17
CA ILE A 130 -4.07 -15.56 -6.79
C ILE A 130 -4.38 -14.64 -7.97
N LEU A 131 -5.67 -14.39 -8.25
CA LEU A 131 -6.09 -13.38 -9.21
C LEU A 131 -5.95 -11.98 -8.59
N MET A 132 -5.00 -11.20 -9.08
CA MET A 132 -4.65 -9.89 -8.52
C MET A 132 -4.08 -8.94 -9.57
N ASN A 133 -4.08 -7.64 -9.25
CA ASN A 133 -3.16 -6.72 -9.89
C ASN A 133 -1.74 -7.03 -9.41
N THR A 134 -0.79 -7.13 -10.33
CA THR A 134 0.58 -7.56 -10.03
C THR A 134 1.61 -6.90 -10.94
N LEU A 135 2.80 -6.65 -10.41
CA LEU A 135 4.00 -6.28 -11.17
C LEU A 135 4.81 -7.50 -11.63
N GLY A 136 4.29 -8.71 -11.41
CA GLY A 136 4.96 -10.00 -11.61
C GLY A 136 5.68 -10.46 -10.34
N HIS A 137 5.56 -11.75 -9.97
CA HIS A 137 6.17 -12.31 -8.76
C HIS A 137 7.70 -12.24 -8.73
N THR A 138 8.36 -12.03 -9.87
CA THR A 138 9.81 -11.82 -9.99
C THR A 138 10.25 -10.36 -9.82
N PHE A 139 9.31 -9.45 -9.56
CA PHE A 139 9.58 -8.02 -9.37
C PHE A 139 10.62 -7.76 -8.27
N ILE A 140 11.57 -6.87 -8.58
CA ILE A 140 12.57 -6.36 -7.63
C ILE A 140 12.44 -4.82 -7.59
N PRO A 141 12.15 -4.23 -6.42
CA PRO A 141 12.02 -2.78 -6.29
C PRO A 141 13.38 -2.09 -6.48
N SER A 142 13.34 -0.86 -7.00
CA SER A 142 14.56 -0.05 -7.17
C SER A 142 15.27 0.23 -5.83
N PRO A 143 16.61 0.14 -5.75
CA PRO A 143 17.34 0.34 -4.49
C PRO A 143 17.25 1.78 -3.96
N ILE A 144 16.98 2.76 -4.82
CA ILE A 144 16.78 4.16 -4.43
C ILE A 144 15.39 4.46 -3.86
N HIS A 145 14.48 3.48 -3.85
CA HIS A 145 13.13 3.65 -3.33
C HIS A 145 13.09 3.52 -1.82
N ALA A 146 12.82 4.63 -1.12
CA ALA A 146 12.76 4.70 0.34
C ALA A 146 11.33 4.80 0.89
N GLY A 147 10.31 4.84 0.02
CA GLY A 147 8.90 5.03 0.41
C GLY A 147 8.16 3.79 0.93
N GLY A 148 8.84 2.64 1.13
CA GLY A 148 8.20 1.40 1.55
C GLY A 148 7.30 0.78 0.46
N LEU A 149 6.19 0.12 0.82
CA LEU A 149 5.17 -0.35 -0.14
C LEU A 149 5.70 -1.17 -1.35
N ARG A 150 6.61 -2.13 -1.09
CA ARG A 150 7.42 -2.80 -2.13
C ARG A 150 6.87 -4.14 -2.64
N TYR A 151 5.68 -4.55 -2.21
CA TYR A 151 5.13 -5.85 -2.60
C TYR A 151 4.57 -5.79 -4.03
N HIS A 152 4.75 -6.86 -4.81
CA HIS A 152 4.44 -6.86 -6.24
C HIS A 152 2.94 -6.96 -6.52
N GLY A 153 2.20 -7.67 -5.66
CA GLY A 153 0.78 -7.98 -5.84
C GLY A 153 -0.16 -7.17 -4.95
N MET A 154 -1.46 -7.23 -5.22
CA MET A 154 -2.48 -6.57 -4.40
C MET A 154 -3.52 -7.57 -3.90
N ALA A 155 -4.10 -7.31 -2.73
CA ALA A 155 -5.20 -8.13 -2.21
C ALA A 155 -6.35 -8.27 -3.22
N PRO A 156 -6.86 -9.49 -3.49
CA PRO A 156 -7.88 -9.74 -4.52
C PRO A 156 -9.16 -8.93 -4.35
N ILE A 157 -9.60 -8.76 -3.10
CA ILE A 157 -10.80 -7.97 -2.79
C ILE A 157 -10.62 -6.50 -3.21
N ILE A 158 -9.43 -5.93 -3.04
CA ILE A 158 -9.12 -4.55 -3.44
C ILE A 158 -9.13 -4.44 -4.97
N CYS A 159 -8.51 -5.40 -5.66
CA CYS A 159 -8.50 -5.46 -7.12
C CYS A 159 -9.94 -5.54 -7.68
N HIS A 160 -10.78 -6.38 -7.06
CA HIS A 160 -12.17 -6.52 -7.46
C HIS A 160 -12.98 -5.24 -7.22
N LEU A 161 -12.84 -4.61 -6.05
CA LEU A 161 -13.49 -3.34 -5.73
C LEU A 161 -13.05 -2.22 -6.69
N HIS A 162 -11.77 -2.19 -7.08
CA HIS A 162 -11.26 -1.23 -8.06
C HIS A 162 -11.85 -1.46 -9.44
N LYS A 163 -11.92 -2.73 -9.89
CA LYS A 163 -12.56 -3.10 -11.16
C LYS A 163 -14.04 -2.72 -11.23
N LEU A 164 -14.74 -2.75 -10.09
CA LEU A 164 -16.14 -2.32 -9.97
C LEU A 164 -16.31 -0.80 -9.87
N GLY A 165 -15.22 -0.02 -9.82
CA GLY A 165 -15.26 1.44 -9.64
C GLY A 165 -15.66 1.90 -8.24
N LEU A 166 -15.60 1.00 -7.24
CA LEU A 166 -15.96 1.32 -5.86
C LEU A 166 -14.83 2.01 -5.10
N VAL A 167 -13.59 1.74 -5.50
CA VAL A 167 -12.38 2.38 -4.97
C VAL A 167 -11.51 2.89 -6.11
N GLU A 168 -10.73 3.94 -5.83
CA GLU A 168 -9.78 4.59 -6.73
C GLU A 168 -8.35 4.09 -6.43
N ALA A 169 -7.45 4.20 -7.41
CA ALA A 169 -6.01 3.97 -7.24
C ALA A 169 -5.22 5.17 -7.75
N ARG A 170 -4.17 5.57 -7.02
CA ARG A 170 -3.31 6.70 -7.36
C ARG A 170 -1.86 6.38 -7.01
N ALA A 171 -0.94 6.61 -7.95
CA ALA A 171 0.49 6.46 -7.71
C ALA A 171 1.14 7.82 -7.40
N GLU A 172 2.08 7.82 -6.46
CA GLU A 172 2.79 9.03 -6.02
C GLU A 172 4.31 8.85 -6.03
N HIS A 173 4.99 9.93 -6.40
CA HIS A 173 6.44 10.01 -6.42
C HIS A 173 7.00 10.27 -5.02
N GLN A 174 8.05 9.54 -4.63
CA GLN A 174 8.52 9.53 -3.25
C GLN A 174 8.93 10.92 -2.75
N MET A 175 9.53 11.77 -3.59
CA MET A 175 9.95 13.12 -3.18
C MET A 175 8.77 13.95 -2.66
N ALA A 176 7.64 13.94 -3.38
CA ALA A 176 6.43 14.64 -2.97
C ALA A 176 5.81 14.03 -1.70
N THR A 177 5.93 12.71 -1.51
CA THR A 177 5.44 12.06 -0.29
C THR A 177 6.28 12.45 0.93
N PHE A 178 7.61 12.50 0.83
CA PHE A 178 8.47 12.94 1.94
C PHE A 178 8.25 14.42 2.27
N GLU A 179 8.04 15.27 1.27
CA GLU A 179 7.65 16.68 1.48
C GLU A 179 6.34 16.78 2.28
N ALA A 180 5.34 15.98 1.91
CA ALA A 180 4.08 15.89 2.62
C ALA A 180 4.25 15.38 4.07
N GLY A 181 5.09 14.36 4.28
CA GLY A 181 5.42 13.84 5.61
C GLY A 181 6.11 14.86 6.51
N VAL A 182 7.08 15.63 5.97
CA VAL A 182 7.74 16.72 6.70
C VAL A 182 6.76 17.84 7.02
N THR A 183 5.86 18.17 6.08
CA THR A 183 4.79 19.15 6.31
C THR A 183 3.91 18.69 7.46
N PHE A 184 3.41 17.44 7.42
CA PHE A 184 2.56 16.86 8.46
C PHE A 184 3.24 16.83 9.82
N ALA A 185 4.53 16.47 9.90
CA ALA A 185 5.28 16.49 11.14
C ALA A 185 5.42 17.91 11.72
N ARG A 186 5.58 18.93 10.87
CA ARG A 186 5.68 20.33 11.31
C ARG A 186 4.33 20.94 11.71
N THR A 187 3.23 20.49 11.12
CA THR A 187 1.89 21.02 11.41
C THR A 187 1.19 20.28 12.54
N GLU A 188 1.27 18.94 12.57
CA GLU A 188 0.55 18.08 13.52
C GLU A 188 1.43 17.54 14.65
N GLY A 189 2.77 17.66 14.54
CA GLY A 189 3.70 17.15 15.54
C GLY A 189 3.91 15.63 15.51
N ILE A 190 3.44 14.94 14.47
CA ILE A 190 3.57 13.48 14.31
C ILE A 190 4.56 13.17 13.19
N ILE A 191 5.62 12.44 13.51
CA ILE A 191 6.53 11.89 12.51
C ILE A 191 5.89 10.64 11.93
N SER A 192 5.40 10.73 10.70
CA SER A 192 4.76 9.65 9.94
C SER A 192 5.79 8.69 9.33
N ALA A 193 5.46 7.41 9.17
CA ALA A 193 6.30 6.49 8.40
C ALA A 193 6.31 6.86 6.89
N PRO A 194 7.33 6.46 6.11
CA PRO A 194 7.37 6.70 4.67
C PRO A 194 6.15 6.14 3.90
N GLU A 195 5.58 5.02 4.34
CA GLU A 195 4.38 4.44 3.74
C GLU A 195 3.16 5.38 3.85
N PRO A 196 2.68 5.79 5.03
CA PRO A 196 1.54 6.69 5.17
C PRO A 196 1.78 8.11 4.61
N ASN A 197 3.03 8.52 4.36
CA ASN A 197 3.31 9.77 3.65
C ASN A 197 2.67 9.83 2.25
N HIS A 198 2.50 8.69 1.59
CA HIS A 198 1.77 8.60 0.31
C HIS A 198 0.32 9.06 0.48
N ALA A 199 -0.34 8.59 1.53
CA ALA A 199 -1.71 8.97 1.84
C ALA A 199 -1.81 10.43 2.29
N ILE A 200 -0.88 10.89 3.14
CA ILE A 200 -0.81 12.29 3.60
C ILE A 200 -0.72 13.25 2.42
N LYS A 201 0.15 12.95 1.44
CA LYS A 201 0.26 13.75 0.22
C LYS A 201 -1.09 13.91 -0.46
N VAL A 202 -1.81 12.80 -0.68
CA VAL A 202 -3.12 12.83 -1.33
C VAL A 202 -4.17 13.54 -0.48
N VAL A 203 -4.14 13.41 0.85
CA VAL A 203 -5.00 14.19 1.75
C VAL A 203 -4.77 15.69 1.60
N ILE A 204 -3.51 16.12 1.54
CA ILE A 204 -3.15 17.53 1.31
C ILE A 204 -3.72 17.98 -0.05
N ASP A 205 -3.51 17.22 -1.12
CA ASP A 205 -4.05 17.56 -2.44
C ASP A 205 -5.59 17.70 -2.44
N GLU A 206 -6.30 16.77 -1.82
CA GLU A 206 -7.77 16.82 -1.74
C GLU A 206 -8.25 18.00 -0.88
N ALA A 207 -7.55 18.33 0.20
CA ALA A 207 -7.84 19.50 1.02
C ALA A 207 -7.60 20.82 0.24
N LEU A 208 -6.54 20.89 -0.56
CA LEU A 208 -6.27 22.04 -1.44
C LEU A 208 -7.37 22.22 -2.50
N LYS A 209 -7.85 21.13 -3.11
CA LYS A 209 -8.99 21.16 -4.03
C LYS A 209 -10.25 21.67 -3.35
N CYS A 210 -10.54 21.23 -2.12
CA CYS A 210 -11.68 21.71 -1.33
C CYS A 210 -11.58 23.21 -1.04
N ARG A 211 -10.37 23.72 -0.75
CA ARG A 211 -10.12 25.15 -0.58
C ARG A 211 -10.38 25.94 -1.87
N GLU A 212 -9.98 25.41 -3.02
CA GLU A 212 -10.19 26.05 -4.32
C GLU A 212 -11.66 26.05 -4.75
N SER A 213 -12.39 24.96 -4.51
CA SER A 213 -13.81 24.87 -4.83
C SER A 213 -14.73 25.56 -3.82
N GLY A 214 -14.25 25.76 -2.59
CA GLY A 214 -15.06 26.23 -1.45
C GLY A 214 -15.95 25.15 -0.84
N GLU A 215 -15.83 23.89 -1.27
CA GLU A 215 -16.58 22.77 -0.69
C GLU A 215 -15.95 22.31 0.63
N SER A 216 -16.76 22.16 1.68
CA SER A 216 -16.31 21.53 2.92
C SER A 216 -16.50 20.01 2.83
N LYS A 217 -15.43 19.24 3.03
CA LYS A 217 -15.45 17.77 3.03
C LYS A 217 -14.73 17.19 4.24
N THR A 218 -15.23 16.07 4.73
CA THR A 218 -14.58 15.26 5.77
C THR A 218 -13.67 14.23 5.11
N ILE A 219 -12.37 14.31 5.42
CA ILE A 219 -11.35 13.38 4.90
C ILE A 219 -10.86 12.49 6.05
N LEU A 220 -11.04 11.17 5.92
CA LEU A 220 -10.51 10.17 6.84
C LEU A 220 -9.17 9.62 6.32
N LEU A 221 -8.09 9.91 7.05
CA LEU A 221 -6.75 9.41 6.74
C LEU A 221 -6.45 8.09 7.46
N ALA A 222 -6.03 7.08 6.71
CA ALA A 222 -5.47 5.83 7.25
C ALA A 222 -3.97 6.01 7.59
N HIS A 223 -3.68 6.60 8.76
CA HIS A 223 -2.29 6.78 9.21
C HIS A 223 -1.73 5.47 9.80
N SER A 224 -1.10 4.66 8.95
CA SER A 224 -0.73 3.26 9.24
C SER A 224 0.42 3.07 10.22
N GLY A 225 1.24 4.09 10.50
CA GLY A 225 2.40 3.94 11.38
C GLY A 225 3.22 5.21 11.54
N HIS A 226 4.03 5.25 12.60
CA HIS A 226 4.95 6.35 12.88
C HIS A 226 6.33 6.10 12.25
N GLY A 227 7.07 7.16 11.96
CA GLY A 227 8.37 7.10 11.30
C GLY A 227 9.58 7.00 12.22
N HIS A 228 9.41 6.84 13.54
CA HIS A 228 10.53 6.87 14.50
C HIS A 228 11.68 5.88 14.17
N PHE A 229 11.40 4.79 13.48
CA PHE A 229 12.40 3.79 13.07
C PHE A 229 12.82 3.93 11.59
N ASP A 230 12.28 4.90 10.88
CA ASP A 230 12.51 5.16 9.45
C ASP A 230 13.36 6.41 9.23
N MET A 231 14.10 6.85 10.25
CA MET A 231 14.91 8.08 10.23
C MET A 231 15.98 8.07 9.14
N ALA A 232 16.48 6.89 8.74
CA ALA A 232 17.42 6.78 7.61
C ALA A 232 16.78 7.21 6.28
N ALA A 233 15.49 6.93 6.08
CA ALA A 233 14.77 7.36 4.88
C ALA A 233 14.55 8.88 4.88
N TYR A 234 14.20 9.45 6.04
CA TYR A 234 14.12 10.90 6.21
C TYR A 234 15.47 11.59 6.06
N ASP A 235 16.56 11.02 6.58
CA ASP A 235 17.91 11.56 6.37
C ASP A 235 18.28 11.56 4.88
N ALA A 236 18.00 10.48 4.15
CA ALA A 236 18.22 10.42 2.71
C ALA A 236 17.45 11.52 1.97
N TYR A 237 16.19 11.78 2.34
CA TYR A 237 15.41 12.89 1.80
C TYR A 237 16.02 14.25 2.13
N LEU A 238 16.26 14.52 3.42
CA LEU A 238 16.74 15.82 3.90
C LEU A 238 18.16 16.15 3.46
N SER A 239 18.98 15.13 3.20
CA SER A 239 20.34 15.27 2.64
C SER A 239 20.38 15.31 1.11
N GLY A 240 19.22 15.28 0.44
CA GLY A 240 19.12 15.38 -1.02
C GLY A 240 19.63 14.15 -1.77
N LYS A 241 19.62 12.97 -1.14
CA LYS A 241 20.07 11.70 -1.74
C LYS A 241 18.93 10.90 -2.36
N LEU A 242 17.67 11.26 -2.08
CA LEU A 242 16.51 10.64 -2.72
C LEU A 242 16.21 11.31 -4.05
N GLU A 243 15.79 10.48 -5.01
CA GLU A 243 15.35 10.89 -6.33
C GLU A 243 14.06 10.15 -6.67
N ASP A 244 13.24 10.73 -7.52
CA ASP A 244 12.05 10.03 -8.00
C ASP A 244 12.41 8.92 -8.97
N TYR A 245 11.71 7.81 -8.83
CA TYR A 245 11.81 6.68 -9.73
C TYR A 245 10.41 6.23 -10.13
N GLU A 246 10.17 6.15 -11.43
CA GLU A 246 8.96 5.58 -11.98
C GLU A 246 9.25 4.21 -12.55
N TYR A 247 8.48 3.19 -12.13
CA TYR A 247 8.70 1.84 -12.65
C TYR A 247 8.35 1.79 -14.16
N PRO A 248 9.29 1.36 -15.04
CA PRO A 248 9.05 1.30 -16.47
C PRO A 248 7.99 0.27 -16.83
N GLU A 249 7.08 0.61 -17.75
CA GLU A 249 6.03 -0.32 -18.22
C GLU A 249 6.60 -1.59 -18.85
N GLU A 250 7.71 -1.50 -19.57
CA GLU A 250 8.36 -2.67 -20.19
C GLU A 250 8.81 -3.69 -19.14
N LYS A 251 9.30 -3.23 -17.98
CA LYS A 251 9.69 -4.13 -16.89
C LYS A 251 8.49 -4.84 -16.24
N VAL A 252 7.29 -4.24 -16.29
CA VAL A 252 6.05 -4.92 -15.88
C VAL A 252 5.75 -6.06 -16.84
N LYS A 253 5.88 -5.84 -18.15
CA LYS A 253 5.64 -6.88 -19.18
C LYS A 253 6.65 -8.01 -19.09
N GLU A 254 7.94 -7.69 -18.88
CA GLU A 254 9.01 -8.69 -18.71
C GLU A 254 8.75 -9.61 -17.52
N ALA A 255 8.39 -9.03 -16.36
CA ALA A 255 8.12 -9.80 -15.14
C ALA A 255 6.92 -10.75 -15.25
N LEU A 256 6.03 -10.53 -16.21
CA LEU A 256 4.85 -11.36 -16.49
C LEU A 256 5.07 -12.42 -17.56
N ALA A 257 6.25 -12.45 -18.20
CA ALA A 257 6.58 -13.43 -19.23
C ALA A 257 7.10 -14.77 -18.65
N HIS A 258 7.25 -14.87 -17.33
CA HIS A 258 7.72 -16.03 -16.58
C HIS A 258 6.56 -16.78 -15.92
#